data_AF-A0A365D6U8-F1
#
_entry.id   AF-A0A365D6U8-F1
#
_cell.length_a   1.000
_cell.length_b   1.000
_cell.length_c   1.000
_cell.angle_alpha   90.00
_cell.angle_beta   90.00
_cell.angle_gamma   90.00
#
_symmetry.space_group_name_H-M   'P 1'
#
loop_
_entity.id
_entity.type
_entity.pdbx_description
1 polymer ?
#
loop_
_entity_poly.entity_id
_entity_poly.type
_entity_poly.pdbx_seq_one_letter_code
_entity_poly.pdbx_strand_id
1 'polypeptide(L)'
;MALDITAPAAPMHCGVEMTASPVPIASLGWAPLELGSSEWSCACGYRLDSEPAGDPLEAVRLASARVESIQWELDAAQEGFANAVRGASRLGAAPDALSDAAGLTQLELREFLAGSDRLL
;
A
#
# COMPACT_ATOMS: atom_id res chain seq x y z
N MET A 1 25.46 16.67 -4.23
CA MET A 1 25.81 15.24 -4.36
C MET A 1 24.51 14.51 -4.60
N ALA A 2 24.23 14.19 -5.87
CA ALA A 2 23.00 13.51 -6.24
C ALA A 2 23.00 12.12 -5.61
N LEU A 3 21.90 11.72 -4.98
CA LEU A 3 21.68 10.35 -4.54
C LEU A 3 21.70 9.49 -5.80
N ASP A 4 22.67 8.59 -5.89
CA ASP A 4 22.73 7.57 -6.92
C ASP A 4 21.57 6.59 -6.65
N ILE A 5 20.46 6.74 -7.38
CA ILE A 5 19.25 5.90 -7.26
C ILE A 5 19.31 4.72 -8.27
N THR A 6 20.43 4.49 -8.95
CA THR A 6 20.36 3.81 -10.25
C THR A 6 21.35 2.65 -10.42
N ALA A 7 21.19 1.61 -9.61
CA ALA A 7 21.45 0.26 -10.09
C ALA A 7 20.39 -0.69 -9.52
N PRO A 8 19.53 -1.32 -10.36
CA PRO A 8 18.75 -2.46 -9.90
C PRO A 8 19.73 -3.48 -9.34
N ALA A 9 19.48 -3.99 -8.13
CA ALA A 9 20.32 -5.05 -7.59
C ALA A 9 20.19 -6.26 -8.52
N ALA A 10 21.21 -6.53 -9.34
CA ALA A 10 21.16 -7.59 -10.33
C ALA A 10 20.85 -8.92 -9.64
N PRO A 11 19.88 -9.70 -10.12
CA PRO A 11 19.60 -11.01 -9.55
C PRO A 11 20.84 -11.90 -9.65
N MET A 12 21.03 -12.75 -8.63
CA MET A 12 22.18 -13.64 -8.52
C MET A 12 21.82 -15.04 -8.98
N HIS A 13 22.66 -15.64 -9.84
CA HIS A 13 22.55 -17.05 -10.23
C HIS A 13 23.95 -17.63 -10.42
N CYS A 14 24.18 -18.88 -10.01
CA CYS A 14 25.52 -19.49 -9.98
C CYS A 14 26.57 -18.70 -9.17
N GLY A 15 26.13 -17.85 -8.22
CA GLY A 15 27.02 -17.00 -7.43
C GLY A 15 27.57 -15.78 -8.18
N VAL A 16 27.02 -15.44 -9.35
CA VAL A 16 27.37 -14.24 -10.13
C VAL A 16 26.13 -13.39 -10.41
N GLU A 17 26.33 -12.10 -10.63
CA GLU A 17 25.28 -11.18 -11.09
C GLU A 17 24.85 -11.52 -12.52
N MET A 18 23.53 -11.56 -12.75
CA MET A 18 22.97 -11.79 -14.08
C MET A 18 23.03 -10.52 -14.95
N THR A 19 23.00 -10.68 -16.27
CA THR A 19 23.03 -9.56 -17.24
C THR A 19 21.63 -9.28 -17.80
N ALA A 20 21.23 -8.01 -17.84
CA ALA A 20 19.95 -7.54 -18.37
C ALA A 20 19.99 -7.26 -19.89
N SER A 21 18.94 -7.61 -20.62
CA SER A 21 18.68 -7.21 -22.01
C SER A 21 17.31 -6.55 -22.16
N PRO A 22 17.16 -5.43 -22.87
CA PRO A 22 15.90 -4.67 -22.94
C PRO A 22 14.80 -5.40 -23.74
N VAL A 23 13.55 -5.31 -23.27
CA VAL A 23 12.35 -5.88 -23.91
C VAL A 23 11.26 -4.79 -24.07
N PRO A 24 10.63 -4.65 -25.25
CA PRO A 24 9.51 -3.73 -25.45
C PRO A 24 8.22 -4.19 -24.74
N ILE A 25 7.42 -3.26 -24.19
CA ILE A 25 6.30 -3.55 -23.28
C ILE A 25 4.96 -3.02 -23.82
N ALA A 26 3.85 -3.68 -23.45
CA ALA A 26 2.48 -3.21 -23.66
C ALA A 26 1.97 -2.37 -22.46
N SER A 27 1.26 -1.26 -22.74
CA SER A 27 0.77 -0.32 -21.72
C SER A 27 -0.28 -0.93 -20.78
N LEU A 28 -0.10 -0.78 -19.46
CA LEU A 28 -1.10 -1.13 -18.45
C LEU A 28 -1.94 0.11 -18.10
N GLY A 29 -3.24 0.09 -18.40
CA GLY A 29 -4.13 1.27 -18.41
C GLY A 29 -4.41 1.98 -17.07
N TRP A 30 -3.79 1.57 -15.97
CA TRP A 30 -4.00 2.17 -14.63
C TRP A 30 -2.72 2.81 -14.05
N ALA A 31 -1.58 2.72 -14.73
CA ALA A 31 -0.32 3.29 -14.30
C ALA A 31 0.33 4.08 -15.46
N PRO A 32 0.87 5.30 -15.22
CA PRO A 32 1.77 5.93 -16.18
C PRO A 32 3.04 5.07 -16.34
N LEU A 33 3.26 4.57 -17.57
CA LEU A 33 4.53 4.24 -18.27
C LEU A 33 5.84 4.49 -17.45
N GLU A 34 6.86 3.64 -17.33
CA GLU A 34 7.47 2.55 -18.11
C GLU A 34 8.34 1.73 -17.13
N LEU A 35 7.97 0.49 -16.76
CA LEU A 35 8.87 -0.39 -16.00
C LEU A 35 9.72 -1.17 -17.00
N GLY A 36 10.84 -0.61 -17.44
CA GLY A 36 11.71 -1.11 -18.52
C GLY A 36 12.08 -2.59 -18.41
N SER A 37 11.20 -3.46 -18.90
CA SER A 37 11.36 -4.90 -18.79
C SER A 37 12.68 -5.35 -19.40
N SER A 38 13.44 -6.07 -18.59
CA SER A 38 14.77 -6.54 -18.86
C SER A 38 14.79 -8.04 -18.65
N GLU A 39 15.01 -8.79 -19.73
CA GLU A 39 15.24 -10.21 -19.64
C GLU A 39 16.62 -10.44 -18.99
N TRP A 40 16.67 -11.22 -17.91
CA TRP A 40 17.91 -11.52 -17.21
C TRP A 40 18.49 -12.85 -17.67
N SER A 41 19.77 -12.85 -18.03
CA SER A 41 20.50 -14.04 -18.47
C SER A 41 21.76 -14.27 -17.63
N CYS A 42 22.03 -15.54 -17.32
CA CYS A 42 23.27 -15.99 -16.70
C CYS A 42 24.16 -16.67 -17.75
N ALA A 43 25.49 -16.55 -17.62
CA ALA A 43 26.45 -17.19 -18.53
C ALA A 43 26.33 -18.73 -18.57
N CYS A 44 25.70 -19.37 -17.57
CA CYS A 44 25.43 -20.81 -17.56
C CYS A 44 24.26 -21.23 -18.49
N GLY A 45 23.56 -20.27 -19.08
CA GLY A 45 22.41 -20.50 -19.96
C GLY A 45 21.04 -20.38 -19.28
N TYR A 46 20.98 -20.15 -17.97
CA TYR A 46 19.72 -19.88 -17.27
C TYR A 46 19.17 -18.49 -17.67
N ARG A 47 17.87 -18.45 -17.98
CA ARG A 47 17.12 -17.22 -18.29
C ARG A 47 16.01 -17.07 -17.27
N LEU A 48 15.84 -15.86 -16.76
CA LEU A 48 14.70 -15.51 -15.93
C LEU A 48 13.75 -14.70 -16.81
N ASP A 49 12.64 -15.31 -17.21
CA ASP A 49 11.55 -14.63 -17.90
C ASP A 49 11.01 -13.55 -16.96
N SER A 50 11.38 -12.30 -17.23
CA SER A 50 10.96 -11.18 -16.41
C SER A 50 9.50 -10.84 -16.72
N GLU A 51 8.59 -11.10 -15.78
CA GLU A 51 7.52 -10.13 -15.51
C GLU A 51 8.17 -8.73 -15.35
N PRO A 52 7.51 -7.65 -15.78
CA PRO A 52 8.16 -6.44 -16.30
C PRO A 52 9.27 -5.99 -15.35
N ALA A 53 10.52 -6.12 -15.80
CA ALA A 53 11.67 -5.75 -15.00
C ALA A 53 11.69 -4.25 -14.72
N GLY A 54 11.15 -3.87 -13.56
CA GLY A 54 11.77 -2.82 -12.77
C GLY A 54 12.98 -3.38 -12.03
N ASP A 55 13.68 -2.51 -11.31
CA ASP A 55 14.54 -2.97 -10.21
C ASP A 55 13.75 -4.01 -9.38
N PRO A 56 14.30 -5.20 -9.08
CA PRO A 56 13.56 -6.18 -8.26
C PRO A 56 13.09 -5.58 -6.93
N LEU A 57 13.76 -4.54 -6.43
CA LEU A 57 13.31 -3.76 -5.28
C LEU A 57 12.30 -2.66 -5.62
N GLU A 58 12.19 -2.19 -6.85
CA GLU A 58 11.20 -1.19 -7.27
C GLU A 58 9.77 -1.71 -7.17
N ALA A 59 9.50 -2.96 -7.55
CA ALA A 59 8.19 -3.58 -7.32
C ALA A 59 7.84 -3.62 -5.82
N VAL A 60 8.83 -3.92 -4.97
CA VAL A 60 8.67 -3.91 -3.50
C VAL A 60 8.43 -2.49 -2.98
N ARG A 61 9.15 -1.49 -3.49
CA ARG A 61 8.97 -0.08 -3.11
C ARG A 61 7.59 0.43 -3.52
N LEU A 62 7.14 0.11 -4.73
CA LEU A 62 5.82 0.49 -5.22
C LEU A 62 4.70 -0.18 -4.41
N ALA A 63 4.83 -1.47 -4.13
CA ALA A 63 3.90 -2.19 -3.26
C ALA A 63 3.87 -1.60 -1.85
N SER A 64 5.04 -1.26 -1.28
CA SER A 64 5.15 -0.62 0.04
C SER A 64 4.48 0.76 0.04
N ALA A 65 4.73 1.59 -0.96
CA ALA A 65 4.09 2.90 -1.11
C ALA A 65 2.56 2.78 -1.26
N ARG A 66 2.08 1.74 -1.95
CA ARG A 66 0.64 1.46 -2.05
C ARG A 66 0.04 1.07 -0.69
N VAL A 67 0.73 0.25 0.09
CA VAL A 67 0.30 -0.12 1.45
C VAL A 67 0.24 1.14 2.33
N GLU A 68 1.26 1.99 2.29
CA GLU A 68 1.29 3.24 3.05
C GLU A 68 0.14 4.18 2.65
N SER A 69 -0.11 4.35 1.36
CA SER A 69 -1.26 5.13 0.86
C SER A 69 -2.58 4.61 1.42
N ILE A 70 -2.80 3.30 1.38
CA ILE A 70 -4.03 2.67 1.89
C ILE A 70 -4.12 2.85 3.42
N GLN A 71 -3.01 2.76 4.14
CA GLN A 71 -2.99 2.99 5.58
C GLN A 71 -3.42 4.42 5.92
N TRP A 72 -2.91 5.43 5.21
CA TRP A 72 -3.34 6.81 5.42
C TRP A 72 -4.81 7.03 5.08
N GLU A 73 -5.30 6.42 4.00
CA GLU A 73 -6.72 6.47 3.63
C GLU A 73 -7.60 5.81 4.71
N LEU A 74 -7.16 4.68 5.26
CA LEU A 74 -7.87 3.99 6.35
C LEU A 74 -7.89 4.83 7.63
N ASP A 75 -6.76 5.42 8.02
CA ASP A 75 -6.66 6.28 9.20
C ASP A 75 -7.61 7.48 9.08
N ALA A 76 -7.62 8.13 7.91
CA ALA A 76 -8.54 9.23 7.63
C ALA A 76 -10.02 8.80 7.68
N ALA A 77 -10.34 7.62 7.14
CA ALA A 77 -11.70 7.07 7.19
C ALA A 77 -12.13 6.73 8.62
N GLN A 78 -11.23 6.16 9.44
CA GLN A 78 -11.48 5.86 10.84
C GLN A 78 -11.72 7.13 11.67
N GLU A 79 -10.93 8.18 11.44
CA GLU A 79 -11.16 9.48 12.08
C GLU A 79 -12.51 10.08 11.65
N GLY A 80 -12.83 10.02 10.35
CA GLY A 80 -14.12 10.47 9.80
C GLY A 80 -15.30 9.74 10.44
N PHE A 81 -15.21 8.41 10.57
CA PHE A 81 -16.19 7.58 11.27
C PHE A 81 -16.34 8.01 12.74
N ALA A 82 -15.24 8.17 13.46
CA ALA A 82 -15.27 8.62 14.86
C ALA A 82 -15.92 9.99 15.03
N ASN A 83 -15.65 10.91 14.11
CA ASN A 83 -16.26 12.24 14.08
C ASN A 83 -17.76 12.16 13.82
N ALA A 84 -18.20 11.31 12.90
CA ALA A 84 -19.61 11.11 12.58
C ALA A 84 -20.38 10.51 13.76
N VAL A 85 -19.86 9.45 14.40
CA VAL A 85 -20.50 8.80 15.57
C VAL A 85 -20.63 9.79 16.72
N ARG A 86 -19.56 10.52 17.06
CA ARG A 86 -19.59 11.56 18.10
C ARG A 86 -20.54 12.71 17.74
N GLY A 87 -20.56 13.13 16.47
CA GLY A 87 -21.47 14.15 15.97
C GLY A 87 -22.93 13.77 16.16
N ALA A 88 -23.31 12.56 15.74
CA ALA A 88 -24.67 12.04 15.91
C ALA A 88 -25.05 11.93 17.40
N SER A 89 -24.14 11.43 18.25
CA SER A 89 -24.36 11.36 19.70
C SER A 89 -24.62 12.74 20.31
N ARG A 90 -23.80 13.76 19.98
CA ARG A 90 -24.01 15.15 20.44
C ARG A 90 -25.33 15.77 19.97
N LEU A 91 -25.83 15.36 18.80
CA LEU A 91 -27.13 15.79 18.28
C LEU A 91 -28.32 15.03 18.91
N GLY A 92 -28.06 14.11 19.84
CA GLY A 92 -29.08 13.38 20.58
C GLY A 92 -29.62 12.15 19.86
N ALA A 93 -28.86 11.57 18.91
CA ALA A 93 -29.23 10.30 18.31
C ALA A 93 -29.42 9.23 19.39
N ALA A 94 -30.52 8.47 19.28
CA ALA A 94 -30.82 7.40 20.24
C ALA A 94 -29.71 6.33 20.22
N PRO A 95 -29.26 5.81 21.39
CA PRO A 95 -28.15 4.86 21.45
C PRO A 95 -28.36 3.60 20.60
N ASP A 96 -29.56 3.00 20.60
CA ASP A 96 -29.86 1.80 19.79
C ASP A 96 -29.72 2.09 18.29
N ALA A 97 -30.32 3.19 17.82
CA ALA A 97 -30.24 3.58 16.41
C ALA A 97 -28.81 3.97 15.98
N LEU A 98 -28.04 4.57 16.87
CA LEU A 98 -26.63 4.89 16.63
C LEU A 98 -25.77 3.63 16.59
N SER A 99 -26.02 2.66 17.48
CA SER A 99 -25.38 1.35 17.47
C SER A 99 -25.64 0.60 16.16
N ASP A 100 -26.89 0.55 15.73
CA ASP A 100 -27.30 -0.09 14.47
C ASP A 100 -26.63 0.58 13.27
N ALA A 101 -26.60 1.91 13.22
CA ALA A 101 -25.97 2.66 12.12
C ALA A 101 -24.44 2.54 12.10
N ALA A 102 -23.80 2.47 13.27
CA ALA A 102 -22.36 2.36 13.41
C ALA A 102 -21.84 0.91 13.27
N GLY A 103 -22.74 -0.08 13.28
CA GLY A 103 -22.36 -1.50 13.31
C GLY A 103 -21.64 -1.89 14.61
N LEU A 104 -21.93 -1.19 15.71
CA LEU A 104 -21.31 -1.41 17.02
C LEU A 104 -22.34 -1.96 18.00
N THR A 105 -21.94 -2.93 18.81
CA THR A 105 -22.73 -3.32 19.98
C THR A 105 -22.88 -2.15 20.95
N GLN A 106 -23.90 -2.20 21.81
CA GLN A 106 -24.11 -1.16 22.82
C GLN A 106 -22.98 -1.04 23.84
N LEU A 107 -22.19 -2.11 24.03
CA LEU A 107 -20.98 -2.03 24.85
C LEU A 107 -19.88 -1.27 24.11
N GLU A 108 -19.58 -1.66 22.88
CA GLU A 108 -18.56 -1.02 22.04
C GLU A 108 -18.86 0.46 21.81
N LEU A 109 -20.13 0.82 21.53
CA LEU A 109 -20.53 2.22 21.37
C LEU A 109 -20.28 3.05 22.63
N ARG A 110 -20.58 2.50 23.82
CA ARG A 110 -20.32 3.18 25.09
C ARG A 110 -18.84 3.34 25.36
N GLU A 111 -18.05 2.30 25.12
CA GLU A 111 -16.59 2.35 25.29
C GLU A 111 -15.95 3.35 24.32
N PHE A 112 -16.41 3.35 23.06
CA PHE A 112 -15.96 4.27 22.02
C PHE A 112 -16.21 5.74 22.40
N LEU A 113 -17.41 6.05 22.89
CA LEU A 113 -17.77 7.40 23.33
C LEU A 113 -17.07 7.78 24.64
N ALA A 114 -16.90 6.84 25.58
CA ALA A 114 -16.22 7.09 26.86
C ALA A 114 -14.71 7.29 26.72
N GLY A 115 -14.05 6.61 25.77
CA GLY A 115 -12.64 6.80 25.46
C GLY A 115 -12.30 8.21 24.98
N SER A 116 -13.31 8.96 24.50
CA SER A 116 -13.18 10.35 24.06
C SER A 116 -13.18 11.36 25.21
N ASP A 117 -13.75 11.00 26.36
CA ASP A 117 -13.98 11.90 27.51
C ASP A 117 -12.74 12.01 28.43
N ARG A 118 -11.71 11.18 28.20
CA ARG A 118 -10.44 11.18 28.96
C ARG A 118 -9.40 12.18 28.46
N LEU A 119 -9.67 12.91 27.38
CA LEU A 119 -8.75 13.88 26.76
C LEU A 119 -9.17 15.34 26.97
N LEU A 120 -10.12 15.61 27.87
CA LEU A 120 -10.54 16.96 28.28
C LEU A 120 -10.21 17.23 29.74
#